data_AF-A0A101HSP3-F1
#
_entry.id   AF-A0A101HSP3-F1
#
_cell.length_a   1.000
_cell.length_b   1.000
_cell.length_c   1.000
_cell.angle_alpha   90.00
_cell.angle_beta   90.00
_cell.angle_gamma   90.00
#
_symmetry.space_group_name_H-M   'P 1'
#
loop_
_entity.id
_entity.type
_entity.pdbx_description
1 polymer ?
#
loop_
_entity_poly.entity_id
_entity_poly.type
_entity_poly.pdbx_seq_one_letter_code
_entity_poly.pdbx_strand_id
1 'polypeptide(L)'
;MNFTAYPENRDPDTPGYLESNFDLVAGSLPVEPTDLLLIVGRNNRLSKEVLQAIGIDYERERIDFGDILGLEIKAIYNDDFYVRNGMRFSPRTSLSDLIELYYGDYGITLRIVGIIRPKKHIEFSVLDEGITYSDRLAQMFIENARQSEIVRTQKDLYINVFTGEQFASDLFNVLSVIPPDITARLVGGISLPVTKRNTLQKLGAFETPVSVVLYPKDFKSKEKILQHLDAWNEGKAENERVVYIDLASTISRLLDGVLNASTLVLLSFAAISLVVSLIMVGIITFISVTERTKEIGILRALGARKKDIGAVFNAENFVIGSFSGVIGVAIGSLLVPAMNSVIESLTGLANVACPDLIHFFGLSGATILLTVIGGLIPSRIAASKDPVEALRTE
;
A
#
# COMPACT_ATOMS: atom_id res chain seq x y z
N MET A 1 -15.19 -21.56 -5.54
CA MET A 1 -13.87 -22.19 -5.68
C MET A 1 -12.99 -21.21 -6.45
N ASN A 2 -11.86 -20.77 -5.87
CA ASN A 2 -10.96 -19.83 -6.54
C ASN A 2 -9.94 -20.64 -7.35
N PHE A 3 -9.84 -20.33 -8.64
CA PHE A 3 -8.82 -20.87 -9.54
C PHE A 3 -7.97 -19.69 -10.00
N THR A 4 -6.67 -19.73 -9.72
CA THR A 4 -5.77 -18.62 -10.06
C THR A 4 -4.56 -19.12 -10.83
N ALA A 5 -4.24 -18.49 -11.96
CA ALA A 5 -3.03 -18.80 -12.69
C ALA A 5 -1.80 -18.21 -11.98
N TYR A 6 -0.74 -19.00 -11.83
CA TYR A 6 0.56 -18.50 -11.40
C TYR A 6 1.44 -18.18 -12.62
N PRO A 7 2.29 -17.13 -12.55
CA PRO A 7 3.14 -16.74 -13.66
C PRO A 7 4.26 -17.76 -13.88
N GLU A 8 4.61 -17.99 -15.15
CA GLU A 8 5.75 -18.82 -15.50
C GLU A 8 7.07 -18.08 -15.24
N ASN A 9 8.07 -18.83 -14.79
CA ASN A 9 9.42 -18.30 -14.73
C ASN A 9 10.02 -18.22 -16.14
N ARG A 10 10.34 -17.00 -16.59
CA ARG A 10 10.99 -16.77 -17.89
C ARG A 10 12.51 -16.82 -17.83
N ASP A 11 13.09 -16.77 -16.63
CA ASP A 11 14.54 -16.76 -16.43
C ASP A 11 14.95 -17.98 -15.57
N PRO A 12 15.51 -19.03 -16.20
CA PRO A 12 15.86 -20.28 -15.51
C PRO A 12 16.97 -20.09 -14.46
N ASP A 13 17.75 -19.00 -14.52
CA ASP A 13 18.83 -18.73 -13.58
C ASP A 13 18.35 -18.08 -12.28
N THR A 14 17.07 -17.69 -12.21
CA THR A 14 16.46 -17.07 -11.03
C THR A 14 15.33 -17.93 -10.46
N PRO A 15 15.12 -17.94 -9.14
CA PRO A 15 13.97 -18.62 -8.55
C PRO A 15 12.66 -18.01 -9.09
N GLY A 16 11.74 -18.86 -9.52
CA GLY A 16 10.44 -18.43 -10.01
C GLY A 16 9.55 -17.84 -8.92
N TYR A 17 8.34 -17.43 -9.31
CA TYR A 17 7.38 -16.82 -8.39
C TYR A 17 6.99 -17.78 -7.26
N LEU A 18 6.71 -19.05 -7.57
CA LEU A 18 6.31 -20.03 -6.57
C LEU A 18 7.44 -20.32 -5.59
N GLU A 19 8.65 -20.55 -6.09
CA GLU A 19 9.84 -20.85 -5.29
C GLU A 19 10.25 -19.68 -4.40
N SER A 20 10.04 -18.45 -4.87
CA SER A 20 10.36 -17.24 -4.10
C SER A 20 9.36 -17.02 -2.96
N ASN A 21 8.06 -17.26 -3.20
CA ASN A 21 6.99 -16.81 -2.31
C ASN A 21 6.34 -17.92 -1.46
N PHE A 22 6.50 -19.19 -1.83
CA PHE A 22 5.80 -20.30 -1.18
C PHE A 22 6.76 -21.40 -0.70
N ASP A 23 6.38 -22.05 0.40
CA ASP A 23 6.97 -23.29 0.90
C ASP A 23 6.13 -24.47 0.36
N LEU A 24 6.80 -25.51 -0.12
CA LEU A 24 6.16 -26.79 -0.43
C LEU A 24 5.87 -27.54 0.88
N VAL A 25 4.60 -27.75 1.17
CA VAL A 25 4.14 -28.43 2.39
C VAL A 25 4.06 -29.94 2.16
N ALA A 26 3.56 -30.36 1.00
CA ALA A 26 3.43 -31.77 0.61
C ALA A 26 3.43 -31.91 -0.92
N GLY A 27 3.81 -33.10 -1.42
CA GLY A 27 3.83 -33.39 -2.86
C GLY A 27 5.06 -32.84 -3.58
N SER A 28 4.88 -32.33 -4.80
CA SER A 28 5.95 -31.75 -5.63
C SER A 28 5.51 -30.44 -6.28
N LEU A 29 6.50 -29.66 -6.76
CA LEU A 29 6.22 -28.54 -7.66
C LEU A 29 5.75 -29.06 -9.04
N PRO A 30 4.93 -28.27 -9.75
CA PRO A 30 4.31 -28.67 -11.01
C PRO A 30 5.34 -28.70 -12.13
N VAL A 31 5.29 -29.77 -12.94
CA VAL A 31 6.17 -29.96 -14.09
C VAL A 31 5.36 -29.87 -15.38
N GLU A 32 4.22 -30.55 -15.41
CA GLU A 32 3.31 -30.59 -16.54
C GLU A 32 2.29 -29.44 -16.48
N PRO A 33 1.77 -28.96 -17.63
CA PRO A 33 0.72 -27.95 -17.62
C PRO A 33 -0.54 -28.38 -16.86
N THR A 34 -0.83 -29.69 -16.83
CA THR A 34 -1.99 -30.31 -16.17
C THR A 34 -1.84 -30.46 -14.66
N ASP A 35 -0.66 -30.13 -14.12
CA ASP A 35 -0.41 -30.17 -12.69
C ASP A 35 -1.05 -28.97 -11.99
N LEU A 36 -1.81 -29.27 -10.93
CA LEU A 36 -2.44 -28.30 -10.05
C LEU A 36 -1.73 -28.26 -8.71
N LEU A 37 -1.73 -27.08 -8.11
CA LEU A 37 -1.31 -26.89 -6.73
C LEU A 37 -2.48 -26.41 -5.88
N LEU A 38 -2.48 -26.80 -4.61
CA LEU A 38 -3.40 -26.28 -3.61
C LEU A 38 -2.66 -25.31 -2.69
N ILE A 39 -3.14 -24.08 -2.60
CA ILE A 39 -2.61 -23.07 -1.69
C ILE A 39 -3.38 -23.13 -0.38
N VAL A 40 -2.67 -23.41 0.72
CA VAL A 40 -3.22 -23.34 2.08
C VAL A 40 -2.83 -22.03 2.75
N GLY A 41 -3.68 -21.57 3.66
CA GLY A 41 -3.36 -20.42 4.52
C GLY A 41 -2.15 -20.68 5.41
N ARG A 42 -1.60 -19.61 6.01
CA ARG A 42 -0.37 -19.69 6.85
C ARG A 42 -0.43 -20.71 7.99
N ASN A 43 -1.64 -21.01 8.47
CA ASN A 43 -1.87 -21.98 9.55
C ASN A 43 -2.30 -23.36 9.02
N ASN A 44 -2.03 -23.68 7.75
CA ASN A 44 -2.48 -24.88 7.06
C ASN A 44 -4.01 -25.05 7.09
N ARG A 45 -4.74 -23.93 6.93
CA ARG A 45 -6.20 -23.92 6.88
C ARG A 45 -6.68 -23.64 5.47
N LEU A 46 -7.84 -24.17 5.15
CA LEU A 46 -8.58 -23.92 3.92
C LEU A 46 -10.01 -23.53 4.29
N SER A 47 -10.65 -22.78 3.41
CA SER A 47 -12.08 -22.49 3.51
C SER A 47 -12.91 -23.76 3.29
N LYS A 48 -14.06 -23.85 3.94
CA LYS A 48 -14.97 -25.00 3.80
C LYS A 48 -15.46 -25.13 2.35
N GLU A 49 -15.59 -24.00 1.66
CA GLU A 49 -16.02 -23.90 0.28
C GLU A 49 -15.00 -24.55 -0.68
N VAL A 50 -13.70 -24.40 -0.41
CA VAL A 50 -12.66 -25.07 -1.21
C VAL A 50 -12.69 -26.57 -0.99
N LEU A 51 -12.79 -27.02 0.27
CA LEU A 51 -12.86 -28.44 0.62
C LEU A 51 -14.08 -29.13 0.01
N GLN A 52 -15.25 -28.49 0.13
CA GLN A 52 -16.48 -28.99 -0.50
C GLN A 52 -16.33 -29.09 -2.02
N ALA A 53 -15.68 -28.12 -2.65
CA ALA A 53 -15.53 -28.08 -4.11
C ALA A 53 -14.55 -29.16 -4.65
N ILE A 54 -13.57 -29.59 -3.86
CA ILE A 54 -12.71 -30.74 -4.18
C ILE A 54 -13.28 -32.09 -3.71
N GLY A 55 -14.51 -32.10 -3.17
CA GLY A 55 -15.18 -33.33 -2.74
C GLY A 55 -14.62 -33.92 -1.44
N ILE A 56 -13.92 -33.12 -0.64
CA ILE A 56 -13.39 -33.54 0.66
C ILE A 56 -14.40 -33.24 1.77
N ASP A 57 -14.57 -34.21 2.66
CA ASP A 57 -15.39 -34.08 3.87
C ASP A 57 -14.83 -33.00 4.81
N TYR A 58 -15.52 -31.86 4.85
CA TYR A 58 -15.12 -30.66 5.58
C TYR A 58 -15.66 -30.61 7.03
N GLU A 59 -16.37 -31.65 7.48
CA GLU A 59 -16.83 -31.77 8.87
C GLU A 59 -15.75 -32.35 9.80
N ARG A 60 -14.65 -32.83 9.23
CA ARG A 60 -13.48 -33.32 10.00
C ARG A 60 -12.68 -32.15 10.55
N GLU A 61 -12.21 -32.29 11.80
CA GLU A 61 -11.30 -31.31 12.41
C GLU A 61 -9.92 -31.25 11.73
N ARG A 62 -9.47 -32.37 11.13
CA ARG A 62 -8.19 -32.50 10.44
C ARG A 62 -8.34 -33.36 9.20
N ILE A 63 -7.62 -32.98 8.15
CA ILE A 63 -7.59 -33.64 6.84
C ILE A 63 -6.12 -33.96 6.54
N ASP A 64 -5.83 -35.19 6.12
CA ASP A 64 -4.48 -35.56 5.73
C ASP A 64 -4.15 -35.00 4.34
N PHE A 65 -2.92 -34.55 4.13
CA PHE A 65 -2.51 -34.06 2.81
C PHE A 65 -2.54 -35.15 1.75
N GLY A 66 -2.33 -36.42 2.14
CA GLY A 66 -2.46 -37.57 1.25
C GLY A 66 -3.87 -37.77 0.71
N ASP A 67 -4.91 -37.32 1.43
CA ASP A 67 -6.30 -37.39 0.96
C ASP A 67 -6.57 -36.39 -0.18
N ILE A 68 -5.73 -35.36 -0.31
CA ILE A 68 -5.87 -34.28 -1.29
C ILE A 68 -4.92 -34.46 -2.49
N LEU A 69 -3.72 -34.97 -2.24
CA LEU A 69 -2.75 -35.25 -3.29
C LEU A 69 -3.27 -36.34 -4.23
N GLY A 70 -3.19 -36.09 -5.52
CA GLY A 70 -3.68 -37.00 -6.55
C GLY A 70 -5.16 -36.84 -6.88
N LEU A 71 -5.91 -35.95 -6.20
CA LEU A 71 -7.27 -35.62 -6.63
C LEU A 71 -7.29 -35.11 -8.06
N GLU A 72 -8.19 -35.68 -8.85
CA GLU A 72 -8.35 -35.39 -10.27
C GLU A 72 -9.54 -34.47 -10.53
N ILE A 73 -9.34 -33.48 -11.38
CA ILE A 73 -10.35 -32.52 -11.82
C ILE A 73 -10.42 -32.59 -13.34
N LYS A 74 -11.62 -32.73 -13.89
CA LYS A 74 -11.82 -32.73 -15.33
C LYS A 74 -12.02 -31.30 -15.84
N ALA A 75 -11.18 -30.87 -16.77
CA ALA A 75 -11.30 -29.58 -17.42
C ALA A 75 -11.78 -29.79 -18.88
N ILE A 76 -12.95 -29.23 -19.20
CA ILE A 76 -13.67 -29.54 -20.44
C ILE A 76 -13.51 -28.40 -21.45
N TYR A 77 -13.23 -28.74 -22.71
CA TYR A 77 -13.14 -27.76 -23.79
C TYR A 77 -14.52 -27.26 -24.25
N ASN A 78 -14.55 -26.10 -24.90
CA ASN A 78 -15.80 -25.51 -25.38
C ASN A 78 -16.60 -26.43 -26.31
N ASP A 79 -15.93 -27.12 -27.24
CA ASP A 79 -16.60 -28.00 -28.22
C ASP A 79 -17.15 -29.29 -27.59
N ASP A 80 -16.60 -29.71 -26.46
CA ASP A 80 -17.12 -30.84 -25.68
C ASP A 80 -18.30 -30.39 -24.79
N PHE A 81 -18.18 -29.18 -24.21
CA PHE A 81 -19.14 -28.66 -23.24
C PHE A 81 -20.41 -28.08 -23.88
N TYR A 82 -20.32 -27.45 -25.05
CA TYR A 82 -21.43 -26.79 -25.71
C TYR A 82 -21.93 -27.57 -26.91
N VAL A 83 -23.24 -27.83 -26.94
CA VAL A 83 -23.91 -28.51 -28.06
C VAL A 83 -24.67 -27.51 -28.92
N ARG A 84 -24.43 -27.55 -30.22
CA ARG A 84 -25.11 -26.71 -31.19
C ARG A 84 -26.52 -27.21 -31.51
N ASN A 85 -27.48 -26.30 -31.41
CA ASN A 85 -28.89 -26.51 -31.75
C ASN A 85 -29.32 -25.39 -32.73
N GLY A 86 -29.12 -25.60 -34.03
CA GLY A 86 -29.35 -24.59 -35.06
C GLY A 86 -28.36 -23.42 -34.96
N MET A 87 -28.86 -22.22 -34.67
CA MET A 87 -28.02 -21.02 -34.44
C MET A 87 -27.64 -20.81 -32.98
N ARG A 88 -28.15 -21.65 -32.06
CA ARG A 88 -27.89 -21.52 -30.62
C ARG A 88 -26.97 -22.63 -30.12
N PHE A 89 -26.34 -22.37 -28.98
CA PHE A 89 -25.53 -23.33 -28.24
C PHE A 89 -26.07 -23.47 -26.82
N SER A 90 -26.15 -24.71 -26.35
CA SER A 90 -26.58 -25.02 -24.98
C SER A 90 -25.48 -25.81 -24.27
N PRO A 91 -25.19 -25.51 -23.00
CA PRO A 91 -24.21 -26.27 -22.23
C PRO A 91 -24.75 -27.66 -21.87
N ARG A 92 -23.84 -28.64 -21.80
CA ARG A 92 -24.06 -29.98 -21.26
C ARG A 92 -24.10 -29.93 -19.74
N THR A 93 -25.31 -29.81 -19.17
CA THR A 93 -25.51 -29.62 -17.72
C THR A 93 -26.45 -30.63 -17.09
N SER A 94 -27.06 -31.54 -17.87
CA SER A 94 -27.87 -32.61 -17.28
C SER A 94 -26.96 -33.59 -16.53
N LEU A 95 -27.52 -34.30 -15.53
CA LEU A 95 -26.73 -35.24 -14.73
C LEU A 95 -26.03 -36.31 -15.61
N SER A 96 -26.71 -36.80 -16.65
CA SER A 96 -26.13 -37.72 -17.62
C SER A 96 -24.97 -37.10 -18.39
N ASP A 97 -25.11 -35.86 -18.85
CA ASP A 97 -24.03 -35.20 -19.58
C ASP A 97 -22.82 -34.97 -18.68
N LEU A 98 -23.03 -34.60 -17.41
CA LEU A 98 -21.95 -34.38 -16.46
C LEU A 98 -21.21 -35.67 -16.12
N ILE A 99 -21.92 -36.79 -15.99
CA ILE A 99 -21.31 -38.12 -15.82
C ILE A 99 -20.49 -38.47 -17.07
N GLU A 100 -21.02 -38.25 -18.26
CA GLU A 100 -20.33 -38.53 -19.53
C GLU A 100 -19.10 -37.64 -19.71
N LEU A 101 -19.19 -36.34 -19.42
CA LEU A 101 -18.06 -35.42 -19.49
C LEU A 101 -16.95 -35.78 -18.49
N TYR A 102 -17.31 -36.29 -17.31
CA TYR A 102 -16.34 -36.66 -16.27
C TYR A 102 -15.66 -37.99 -16.54
N TYR A 103 -16.43 -39.04 -16.84
CA TYR A 103 -15.92 -40.41 -17.02
C TYR A 103 -15.58 -40.77 -18.47
N GLY A 104 -16.03 -39.97 -19.44
CA GLY A 104 -15.74 -40.17 -20.86
C GLY A 104 -14.41 -39.60 -21.31
N ASP A 105 -14.14 -39.75 -22.61
CA ASP A 105 -12.93 -39.27 -23.28
C ASP A 105 -13.11 -37.83 -23.80
N TYR A 106 -13.41 -36.91 -22.87
CA TYR A 106 -13.62 -35.49 -23.13
C TYR A 106 -12.64 -34.63 -22.34
N GLY A 107 -12.27 -33.46 -22.85
CA GLY A 107 -11.39 -32.53 -22.14
C GLY A 107 -10.04 -33.12 -21.71
N ILE A 108 -9.49 -32.60 -20.61
CA ILE A 108 -8.23 -33.08 -20.03
C ILE A 108 -8.36 -33.30 -18.53
N THR A 109 -7.61 -34.28 -18.01
CA THR A 109 -7.54 -34.55 -16.57
C THR A 109 -6.43 -33.71 -15.95
N LEU A 110 -6.80 -32.91 -14.96
CA LEU A 110 -5.89 -32.13 -14.13
C LEU A 110 -5.72 -32.81 -12.78
N ARG A 111 -4.54 -32.70 -12.16
CA ARG A 111 -4.26 -33.43 -10.92
C ARG A 111 -3.57 -32.54 -9.90
N ILE A 112 -4.02 -32.60 -8.65
CA ILE A 112 -3.36 -31.90 -7.54
C ILE A 112 -2.06 -32.65 -7.18
N VAL A 113 -0.90 -32.09 -7.56
CA VAL A 113 0.41 -32.73 -7.33
C VAL A 113 1.15 -32.19 -6.12
N GLY A 114 0.73 -31.03 -5.60
CA GLY A 114 1.41 -30.38 -4.50
C GLY A 114 0.53 -29.44 -3.69
N ILE A 115 0.91 -29.26 -2.44
CA ILE A 115 0.28 -28.32 -1.50
C ILE A 115 1.34 -27.31 -1.08
N ILE A 116 1.05 -26.03 -1.27
CA ILE A 116 1.98 -24.93 -1.02
C ILE A 116 1.40 -23.95 -0.01
N ARG A 117 2.28 -23.25 0.70
CA ARG A 117 1.91 -22.26 1.73
C ARG A 117 2.76 -21.01 1.59
N PRO A 118 2.20 -19.79 1.72
CA PRO A 118 3.00 -18.57 1.71
C PRO A 118 4.12 -18.60 2.74
N LYS A 119 5.34 -18.21 2.35
CA LYS A 119 6.49 -18.12 3.25
C LYS A 119 6.25 -17.10 4.35
N LYS A 120 6.87 -17.30 5.52
CA LYS A 120 6.66 -16.45 6.71
C LYS A 120 6.92 -14.95 6.49
N HIS A 121 7.90 -14.62 5.64
CA HIS A 121 8.27 -13.23 5.36
C HIS A 121 7.39 -12.56 4.29
N ILE A 122 6.52 -13.33 3.62
CA ILE A 122 5.59 -12.79 2.62
C ILE A 122 4.36 -12.29 3.35
N GLU A 123 4.32 -10.99 3.63
CA GLU A 123 3.21 -10.35 4.34
C GLU A 123 1.91 -10.34 3.52
N PHE A 124 2.03 -10.19 2.21
CA PHE A 124 0.92 -10.15 1.26
C PHE A 124 1.15 -11.17 0.15
N SER A 125 0.35 -12.24 0.13
CA SER A 125 0.32 -13.20 -0.97
C SER A 125 -0.56 -12.67 -2.10
N VAL A 126 -0.13 -12.86 -3.35
CA VAL A 126 -0.94 -12.50 -4.53
C VAL A 126 -1.90 -13.61 -4.88
N LEU A 127 -1.45 -14.85 -4.75
CA LEU A 127 -2.31 -16.01 -4.93
C LEU A 127 -3.03 -16.28 -3.62
N ASP A 128 -4.36 -16.28 -3.71
CA ASP A 128 -5.25 -16.60 -2.59
C ASP A 128 -5.24 -18.10 -2.30
N GLU A 129 -5.82 -18.47 -1.15
CA GLU A 129 -6.12 -19.87 -0.84
C GLU A 129 -7.08 -20.47 -1.88
N GLY A 130 -6.80 -21.71 -2.30
CA GLY A 130 -7.54 -22.37 -3.38
C GLY A 130 -6.65 -23.14 -4.33
N ILE A 131 -7.17 -23.42 -5.53
CA ILE A 131 -6.42 -24.15 -6.56
C ILE A 131 -5.68 -23.15 -7.44
N THR A 132 -4.41 -23.40 -7.69
CA THR A 132 -3.61 -22.64 -8.63
C THR A 132 -3.05 -23.53 -9.74
N TYR A 133 -2.89 -22.95 -10.92
CA TYR A 133 -2.52 -23.65 -12.15
C TYR A 133 -1.54 -22.81 -12.99
N SER A 134 -0.83 -23.46 -13.91
CA SER A 134 0.17 -22.79 -14.75
C SER A 134 -0.46 -21.81 -15.75
N ASP A 135 0.23 -20.71 -16.06
CA ASP A 135 -0.12 -19.87 -17.22
C ASP A 135 -0.10 -20.70 -18.53
N ARG A 136 0.78 -21.70 -18.67
CA ARG A 136 0.73 -22.68 -19.78
C ARG A 136 -0.63 -23.33 -19.95
N LEU A 137 -1.25 -23.82 -18.87
CA LEU A 137 -2.59 -24.40 -18.93
C LEU A 137 -3.64 -23.37 -19.38
N ALA A 138 -3.54 -22.14 -18.89
CA ALA A 138 -4.42 -21.05 -19.29
C ALA A 138 -4.34 -20.80 -20.80
N GLN A 139 -3.11 -20.69 -21.33
CA GLN A 139 -2.86 -20.47 -22.76
C GLN A 139 -3.39 -21.62 -23.61
N MET A 140 -3.19 -22.87 -23.19
CA MET A 140 -3.73 -24.05 -23.89
C MET A 140 -5.26 -23.99 -24.03
N PHE A 141 -5.97 -23.61 -22.95
CA PHE A 141 -7.43 -23.47 -22.99
C PHE A 141 -7.87 -22.29 -23.83
N ILE A 142 -7.19 -21.14 -23.77
CA ILE A 142 -7.49 -19.97 -24.59
C ILE A 142 -7.30 -20.30 -26.08
N GLU A 143 -6.20 -20.97 -26.43
CA GLU A 143 -5.92 -21.34 -27.82
C GLU A 143 -6.98 -22.29 -28.38
N ASN A 144 -7.34 -23.34 -27.62
CA ASN A 144 -8.41 -24.25 -27.99
C ASN A 144 -9.77 -23.51 -28.11
N ALA A 145 -10.12 -22.70 -27.10
CA ALA A 145 -11.36 -21.96 -27.06
C ALA A 145 -11.51 -21.02 -28.26
N ARG A 146 -10.44 -20.35 -28.71
CA ARG A 146 -10.48 -19.47 -29.90
C ARG A 146 -10.83 -20.20 -31.18
N GLN A 147 -10.50 -21.48 -31.25
CA GLN A 147 -10.77 -22.36 -32.37
C GLN A 147 -12.11 -23.09 -32.22
N SER A 148 -12.83 -22.94 -31.10
CA SER A 148 -14.08 -23.64 -30.89
C SER A 148 -15.18 -23.17 -31.83
N GLU A 149 -16.11 -24.07 -32.16
CA GLU A 149 -17.23 -23.79 -33.05
C GLU A 149 -18.09 -22.65 -32.49
N ILE A 150 -18.33 -22.65 -31.17
CA ILE A 150 -19.13 -21.63 -30.49
C ILE A 150 -18.47 -20.24 -30.58
N VAL A 151 -17.14 -20.15 -30.48
CA VAL A 151 -16.44 -18.87 -30.60
C VAL A 151 -16.45 -18.37 -32.04
N ARG A 152 -16.17 -19.23 -33.02
CA ARG A 152 -16.25 -18.85 -34.44
C ARG A 152 -17.66 -18.38 -34.80
N THR A 153 -18.67 -19.14 -34.40
CA THR A 153 -20.08 -18.78 -34.65
C THR A 153 -20.48 -17.46 -33.98
N GLN A 154 -20.06 -17.23 -32.73
CA GLN A 154 -20.35 -15.97 -32.04
C GLN A 154 -19.65 -14.77 -32.68
N LYS A 155 -18.46 -14.95 -33.27
CA LYS A 155 -17.76 -13.89 -34.02
C LYS A 155 -18.56 -13.47 -35.26
N ASP A 156 -19.18 -14.42 -35.96
CA ASP A 156 -19.91 -14.15 -37.20
C ASP A 156 -21.32 -13.61 -36.96
N LEU A 157 -21.97 -13.99 -35.86
CA LEU A 157 -23.34 -13.57 -35.56
C LEU A 157 -23.42 -12.20 -34.83
N TYR A 158 -24.49 -11.45 -35.13
CA TYR A 158 -24.88 -10.23 -34.40
C TYR A 158 -25.88 -10.47 -33.27
N ILE A 159 -26.25 -11.75 -33.06
CA ILE A 159 -27.08 -12.22 -31.96
C ILE A 159 -26.24 -13.03 -30.98
N ASN A 160 -26.71 -13.13 -29.75
CA ASN A 160 -26.12 -13.94 -28.70
C ASN A 160 -26.35 -15.43 -29.00
N VAL A 161 -25.28 -16.22 -29.07
CA VAL A 161 -25.37 -17.67 -29.38
C VAL A 161 -26.08 -18.48 -28.30
N PHE A 162 -26.23 -17.97 -27.09
CA PHE A 162 -26.97 -18.65 -26.02
C PHE A 162 -28.46 -18.33 -26.07
N THR A 163 -28.82 -17.06 -26.22
CA THR A 163 -30.23 -16.61 -26.12
C THR A 163 -30.92 -16.42 -27.46
N GLY A 164 -30.17 -16.21 -28.54
CA GLY A 164 -30.66 -15.82 -29.86
C GLY A 164 -31.14 -14.36 -29.96
N GLU A 165 -30.91 -13.55 -28.93
CA GLU A 165 -31.30 -12.14 -28.91
C GLU A 165 -30.21 -11.25 -29.50
N GLN A 166 -30.58 -10.08 -30.05
CA GLN A 166 -29.60 -9.09 -30.49
C GLN A 166 -28.82 -8.51 -29.30
N PHE A 167 -27.54 -8.24 -29.51
CA PHE A 167 -26.74 -7.55 -28.51
C PHE A 167 -27.17 -6.11 -28.33
N ALA A 168 -27.05 -5.61 -27.11
CA ALA A 168 -27.13 -4.18 -26.86
C ALA A 168 -25.86 -3.46 -27.35
N SER A 169 -25.94 -2.14 -27.43
CA SER A 169 -24.83 -1.33 -27.95
C SER A 169 -23.55 -1.48 -27.12
N ASP A 170 -22.41 -1.30 -27.77
CA ASP A 170 -21.08 -1.39 -27.17
C ASP A 170 -20.79 -0.32 -26.10
N LEU A 171 -21.69 0.65 -25.91
CA LEU A 171 -21.61 1.67 -24.87
C LEU A 171 -21.56 1.06 -23.45
N PHE A 172 -22.10 -0.15 -23.27
CA PHE A 172 -22.12 -0.86 -21.98
C PHE A 172 -20.85 -1.69 -21.67
N ASN A 173 -19.86 -1.72 -22.58
CA ASN A 173 -18.62 -2.50 -22.41
C ASN A 173 -17.73 -2.01 -21.26
N VAL A 174 -17.91 -0.78 -20.76
CA VAL A 174 -17.07 -0.23 -19.67
C VAL A 174 -17.35 -0.95 -18.33
N LEU A 175 -18.58 -1.43 -18.12
CA LEU A 175 -18.97 -2.12 -16.88
C LEU A 175 -18.62 -3.62 -16.90
N SER A 176 -18.21 -4.20 -18.03
CA SER A 176 -17.86 -5.62 -18.12
C SER A 176 -16.48 -5.97 -17.55
N VAL A 177 -15.69 -4.96 -17.16
CA VAL A 177 -14.41 -5.12 -16.46
C VAL A 177 -14.63 -5.38 -14.96
N ILE A 178 -15.82 -5.07 -14.44
CA ILE A 178 -16.19 -5.25 -13.04
C ILE A 178 -16.80 -6.65 -12.87
N PRO A 179 -16.36 -7.44 -11.87
CA PRO A 179 -16.93 -8.75 -11.57
C PRO A 179 -18.48 -8.73 -11.50
N PRO A 180 -19.19 -9.76 -12.00
CA PRO A 180 -20.65 -9.75 -12.11
C PRO A 180 -21.39 -9.56 -10.78
N ASP A 181 -20.82 -10.08 -9.70
CA ASP A 181 -21.28 -9.98 -8.31
C ASP A 181 -21.19 -8.55 -7.76
N ILE A 182 -20.14 -7.81 -8.11
CA ILE A 182 -19.97 -6.40 -7.75
C ILE A 182 -20.90 -5.52 -8.60
N THR A 183 -21.01 -5.85 -9.88
CA THR A 183 -21.86 -5.14 -10.83
C THR A 183 -23.35 -5.24 -10.47
N ALA A 184 -23.84 -6.41 -10.08
CA ALA A 184 -25.23 -6.60 -9.65
C ALA A 184 -25.59 -5.76 -8.41
N ARG A 185 -24.63 -5.55 -7.50
CA ARG A 185 -24.78 -4.71 -6.30
C ARG A 185 -24.74 -3.21 -6.61
N LEU A 186 -23.91 -2.79 -7.57
CA LEU A 186 -23.79 -1.39 -8.01
C LEU A 186 -25.02 -0.90 -8.79
N VAL A 187 -25.63 -1.77 -9.60
CA VAL A 187 -26.74 -1.38 -10.50
C VAL A 187 -28.11 -1.85 -9.95
N GLY A 188 -28.19 -2.16 -8.65
CA GLY A 188 -29.47 -2.42 -7.96
C GLY A 188 -30.29 -3.58 -8.54
N GLY A 189 -29.63 -4.63 -9.06
CA GLY A 189 -30.32 -5.78 -9.65
C GLY A 189 -30.85 -5.58 -11.07
N ILE A 190 -30.50 -4.48 -11.75
CA ILE A 190 -30.79 -4.32 -13.19
C ILE A 190 -29.85 -5.25 -13.96
N SER A 191 -30.42 -6.17 -14.75
CA SER A 191 -29.65 -7.00 -15.68
C SER A 191 -28.99 -6.09 -16.71
N LEU A 192 -27.66 -5.96 -16.62
CA LEU A 192 -26.94 -5.20 -17.63
C LEU A 192 -27.10 -5.84 -19.01
N PRO A 193 -27.18 -5.03 -20.07
CA PRO A 193 -27.29 -5.57 -21.40
C PRO A 193 -26.04 -6.39 -21.76
N VAL A 194 -26.22 -7.63 -22.20
CA VAL A 194 -25.11 -8.46 -22.66
C VAL A 194 -24.59 -7.89 -23.97
N THR A 195 -23.28 -7.66 -24.06
CA THR A 195 -22.62 -7.20 -25.28
C THR A 195 -21.90 -8.36 -25.97
N LYS A 196 -21.67 -8.20 -27.28
CA LYS A 196 -20.94 -9.21 -28.07
C LYS A 196 -19.55 -9.47 -27.50
N ARG A 197 -18.87 -8.41 -27.06
CA ARG A 197 -17.54 -8.49 -26.45
C ARG A 197 -17.55 -9.32 -25.17
N ASN A 198 -18.52 -9.11 -24.27
CA ASN A 198 -18.62 -9.87 -23.02
C ASN A 198 -18.82 -11.37 -23.30
N THR A 199 -19.71 -11.72 -24.23
CA THR A 199 -19.94 -13.13 -24.59
C THR A 199 -18.70 -13.77 -25.20
N LEU A 200 -18.02 -13.08 -26.12
CA LEU A 200 -16.76 -13.55 -26.70
C LEU A 200 -15.67 -13.73 -25.63
N GLN A 201 -15.60 -12.83 -24.65
CA GLN A 201 -14.64 -12.92 -23.55
C GLN A 201 -14.91 -14.13 -22.65
N LYS A 202 -16.17 -14.37 -22.27
CA LYS A 202 -16.56 -15.55 -21.48
C LYS A 202 -16.26 -16.86 -22.19
N LEU A 203 -16.36 -16.87 -23.52
CA LEU A 203 -16.03 -18.02 -24.35
C LEU A 203 -14.52 -18.19 -24.59
N GLY A 204 -13.66 -17.30 -24.08
CA GLY A 204 -12.21 -17.39 -24.29
C GLY A 204 -11.73 -16.92 -25.66
N ALA A 205 -12.48 -16.05 -26.35
CA ALA A 205 -12.15 -15.62 -27.72
C ALA A 205 -11.00 -14.60 -27.85
N PHE A 206 -10.57 -14.00 -26.73
CA PHE A 206 -9.54 -12.96 -26.69
C PHE A 206 -8.30 -13.44 -25.95
N GLU A 207 -7.12 -13.09 -26.47
CA GLU A 207 -5.84 -13.29 -25.79
C GLU A 207 -5.47 -12.08 -24.92
N THR A 208 -6.05 -10.91 -25.19
CA THR A 208 -5.76 -9.70 -24.45
C THR A 208 -6.41 -9.77 -23.07
N PRO A 209 -5.63 -9.73 -21.97
CA PRO A 209 -6.18 -9.75 -20.63
C PRO A 209 -6.98 -8.47 -20.36
N VAL A 210 -7.98 -8.60 -19.49
CA VAL A 210 -8.80 -7.45 -19.04
C VAL A 210 -7.97 -6.50 -18.17
N SER A 211 -7.12 -7.07 -17.33
CA SER A 211 -6.20 -6.37 -16.45
C SER A 211 -4.96 -7.22 -16.24
N VAL A 212 -3.84 -6.55 -15.99
CA VAL A 212 -2.58 -7.19 -15.62
C VAL A 212 -2.16 -6.57 -14.29
N VAL A 213 -1.88 -7.41 -13.31
CA VAL A 213 -1.33 -6.96 -12.03
C VAL A 213 0.17 -7.22 -12.05
N LEU A 214 0.95 -6.15 -11.95
CA LEU A 214 2.41 -6.21 -11.96
C LEU A 214 2.95 -6.07 -10.54
N TYR A 215 3.95 -6.88 -10.21
CA TYR A 215 4.64 -6.87 -8.92
C TYR A 215 6.12 -6.58 -9.14
N PRO A 216 6.50 -5.29 -9.23
CA PRO A 216 7.90 -4.93 -9.40
C PRO A 216 8.71 -5.37 -8.18
N LYS A 217 9.89 -5.94 -8.41
CA LYS A 217 10.80 -6.40 -7.35
C LYS A 217 11.27 -5.29 -6.38
N ASP A 218 11.32 -4.05 -6.86
CA ASP A 218 11.77 -2.87 -6.12
C ASP A 218 11.17 -1.58 -6.73
N PHE A 219 11.27 -0.47 -5.98
CA PHE A 219 10.76 0.83 -6.41
C PHE A 219 11.41 1.35 -7.70
N LYS A 220 12.69 1.02 -7.95
CA LYS A 220 13.40 1.46 -9.16
C LYS A 220 12.87 0.75 -10.40
N SER A 221 12.52 -0.53 -10.27
CA SER A 221 11.93 -1.36 -11.31
C SER A 221 10.49 -0.94 -11.56
N LYS A 222 9.74 -0.62 -10.51
CA LYS A 222 8.41 0.01 -10.63
C LYS A 222 8.48 1.28 -11.46
N GLU A 223 9.40 2.19 -11.14
CA GLU A 223 9.52 3.47 -11.85
C GLU A 223 9.82 3.29 -13.34
N LYS A 224 10.69 2.33 -13.69
CA LYS A 224 10.95 1.98 -15.09
C LYS A 224 9.71 1.45 -15.82
N ILE A 225 8.89 0.66 -15.14
CA ILE A 225 7.62 0.15 -15.71
C ILE A 225 6.67 1.33 -15.96
N LEU A 226 6.50 2.22 -14.99
CA LEU A 226 5.64 3.40 -15.15
C LEU A 226 6.10 4.28 -16.31
N GLN A 227 7.39 4.59 -16.40
CA GLN A 227 7.97 5.35 -17.51
C GLN A 227 7.72 4.69 -18.86
N HIS A 228 7.83 3.35 -18.93
CA HIS A 228 7.53 2.62 -20.16
C HIS A 228 6.04 2.69 -20.53
N LEU A 229 5.15 2.55 -19.56
CA LEU A 229 3.70 2.65 -19.78
C LEU A 229 3.27 4.05 -20.21
N ASP A 230 3.88 5.08 -19.62
CA ASP A 230 3.63 6.48 -19.99
C ASP A 230 4.09 6.75 -21.42
N ALA A 231 5.30 6.31 -21.78
CA ALA A 231 5.81 6.42 -23.15
C ALA A 231 4.96 5.62 -24.15
N TRP A 232 4.45 4.44 -23.76
CA TRP A 232 3.54 3.65 -24.59
C TRP A 232 2.21 4.34 -24.87
N ASN A 233 1.71 5.12 -23.91
CA ASN A 233 0.45 5.85 -24.00
C ASN A 233 0.57 7.15 -24.82
N GLU A 234 1.79 7.63 -25.06
CA GLU A 234 2.03 8.86 -25.82
C GLU A 234 1.50 8.72 -27.26
N GLY A 235 0.71 9.70 -27.69
CA GLY A 235 0.12 9.72 -29.04
C GLY A 235 -1.04 8.74 -29.28
N LYS A 236 -1.44 7.92 -28.31
CA LYS A 236 -2.57 6.98 -28.46
C LYS A 236 -3.92 7.62 -28.16
N ALA A 237 -4.96 7.14 -28.84
CA ALA A 237 -6.35 7.47 -28.54
C ALA A 237 -6.73 6.94 -27.15
N GLU A 238 -7.70 7.58 -26.50
CA GLU A 238 -8.07 7.28 -25.10
C GLU A 238 -8.47 5.81 -24.88
N ASN A 239 -9.13 5.20 -25.87
CA ASN A 239 -9.54 3.79 -25.87
C ASN A 239 -8.40 2.79 -26.16
N GLU A 240 -7.22 3.27 -26.55
CA GLU A 240 -6.04 2.45 -26.84
C GLU A 240 -4.93 2.61 -25.78
N ARG A 241 -5.15 3.51 -24.80
CA ARG A 241 -4.22 3.74 -23.70
C ARG A 241 -4.35 2.65 -22.64
N VAL A 242 -3.21 2.26 -22.08
CA VAL A 242 -3.14 1.42 -20.90
C VAL A 242 -3.36 2.29 -19.67
N VAL A 243 -4.51 2.09 -19.02
CA VAL A 243 -4.80 2.71 -17.73
C VAL A 243 -4.21 1.84 -16.63
N TYR A 244 -3.42 2.43 -15.74
CA TYR A 244 -2.78 1.72 -14.64
C TYR A 244 -3.00 2.44 -13.30
N ILE A 245 -2.91 1.70 -12.20
CA ILE A 245 -3.00 2.21 -10.83
C ILE A 245 -1.75 1.80 -10.07
N ASP A 246 -0.98 2.77 -9.58
CA ASP A 246 0.15 2.51 -8.68
C ASP A 246 -0.35 2.46 -7.22
N LEU A 247 -0.60 1.24 -6.75
CA LEU A 247 -1.08 1.01 -5.39
C LEU A 247 -0.03 1.41 -4.34
N ALA A 248 1.27 1.16 -4.59
CA ALA A 248 2.34 1.49 -3.67
C ALA A 248 2.48 3.00 -3.48
N SER A 249 2.44 3.78 -4.57
CA SER A 249 2.44 5.24 -4.48
C SER A 249 1.17 5.79 -3.84
N THR A 250 0.03 5.14 -4.04
CA THR A 250 -1.24 5.56 -3.43
C THR A 250 -1.18 5.38 -1.91
N ILE A 251 -0.74 4.22 -1.42
CA ILE A 251 -0.54 3.97 0.00
C ILE A 251 0.50 4.93 0.59
N SER A 252 1.64 5.11 -0.09
CA SER A 252 2.70 6.02 0.37
C SER A 252 2.18 7.45 0.51
N ARG A 253 1.45 7.96 -0.50
CA ARG A 253 0.85 9.31 -0.44
C ARG A 253 -0.16 9.47 0.69
N LEU A 254 -0.94 8.44 0.99
CA LEU A 254 -1.88 8.47 2.12
C LEU A 254 -1.13 8.52 3.45
N LEU A 255 -0.07 7.71 3.62
CA LEU A 255 0.77 7.73 4.82
C LEU A 255 1.49 9.08 4.98
N ASP A 256 2.07 9.61 3.90
CA ASP A 256 2.70 10.93 3.89
C ASP A 256 1.71 12.03 4.29
N GLY A 257 0.47 11.95 3.82
CA GLY A 257 -0.60 12.88 4.20
C GLY A 257 -0.89 12.85 5.70
N VAL A 258 -1.02 11.66 6.29
CA VAL A 258 -1.25 11.50 7.73
C VAL A 258 -0.05 11.98 8.55
N LEU A 259 1.17 11.57 8.17
CA LEU A 259 2.40 11.98 8.86
C LEU A 259 2.61 13.49 8.80
N ASN A 260 2.33 14.13 7.66
CA ASN A 260 2.44 15.58 7.52
C ASN A 260 1.38 16.30 8.36
N ALA A 261 0.15 15.80 8.41
CA ALA A 261 -0.89 16.37 9.27
C ALA A 261 -0.51 16.28 10.76
N SER A 262 -0.05 15.11 11.21
CA SER A 262 0.43 14.93 12.59
C SER A 262 1.64 15.82 12.89
N THR A 263 2.59 15.93 11.97
CA THR A 263 3.76 16.81 12.10
C THR A 263 3.35 18.27 12.22
N LEU A 264 2.38 18.72 11.42
CA LEU A 264 1.87 20.09 11.49
C LEU A 264 1.23 20.40 12.84
N VAL A 265 0.47 19.46 13.41
CA VAL A 265 -0.15 19.61 14.73
C VAL A 265 0.92 19.70 15.83
N LEU A 266 1.90 18.79 15.81
CA LEU A 266 3.00 18.81 16.77
C LEU A 266 3.84 20.08 16.66
N LEU A 267 4.12 20.54 15.44
CA LEU A 267 4.81 21.80 15.17
C LEU A 267 4.00 23.01 15.69
N SER A 268 2.68 22.97 15.58
CA SER A 268 1.81 24.01 16.13
C SER A 268 1.90 24.08 17.66
N PHE A 269 1.89 22.92 18.33
CA PHE A 269 2.10 22.89 19.79
C PHE A 269 3.49 23.38 20.19
N ALA A 270 4.52 23.01 19.43
CA ALA A 270 5.87 23.51 19.64
C ALA A 270 5.96 25.03 19.45
N ALA A 271 5.34 25.58 18.39
CA ALA A 271 5.31 27.01 18.12
C ALA A 271 4.58 27.81 19.22
N ILE A 272 3.44 27.32 19.72
CA ILE A 272 2.74 27.95 20.85
C ILE A 272 3.62 27.92 22.10
N SER A 273 4.24 26.78 22.41
CA SER A 273 5.16 26.64 23.55
C SER A 273 6.36 27.58 23.43
N LEU A 274 6.84 27.82 22.21
CA LEU A 274 7.92 28.76 21.92
C LEU A 274 7.52 30.20 22.25
N VAL A 275 6.33 30.62 21.82
CA VAL A 275 5.80 31.97 22.08
C VAL A 275 5.60 32.18 23.58
N VAL A 276 5.02 31.19 24.28
CA VAL A 276 4.85 31.26 25.74
C VAL A 276 6.20 31.38 26.44
N SER A 277 7.20 30.62 26.00
CA SER A 277 8.57 30.69 26.55
C SER A 277 9.21 32.06 26.32
N LEU A 278 9.02 32.65 25.14
CA LEU A 278 9.53 33.99 24.81
C LEU A 278 8.95 35.06 25.74
N ILE A 279 7.63 35.02 25.97
CA ILE A 279 6.94 35.95 26.88
C ILE A 279 7.46 35.74 28.31
N MET A 280 7.64 34.49 28.73
CA MET A 280 8.12 34.17 30.08
C MET A 280 9.52 34.70 30.34
N VAL A 281 10.44 34.55 29.38
CA VAL A 281 11.78 35.16 29.44
C VAL A 281 11.67 36.67 29.60
N GLY A 282 10.83 37.33 28.78
CA GLY A 282 10.63 38.78 28.88
C GLY A 282 10.11 39.24 30.25
N ILE A 283 9.16 38.51 30.84
CA ILE A 283 8.62 38.81 32.17
C ILE A 283 9.71 38.67 33.23
N ILE A 284 10.47 37.57 33.21
CA ILE A 284 11.54 37.32 34.19
C ILE A 284 12.62 38.40 34.08
N THR A 285 13.06 38.74 32.87
CA THR A 285 14.05 39.81 32.65
C THR A 285 13.50 41.17 33.11
N PHE A 286 12.21 41.45 32.93
CA PHE A 286 11.57 42.68 33.41
C PHE A 286 11.55 42.78 34.94
N ILE A 287 11.24 41.68 35.64
CA ILE A 287 11.28 41.61 37.10
C ILE A 287 12.72 41.84 37.59
N SER A 288 13.69 41.12 37.02
CA SER A 288 15.11 41.26 37.35
C SER A 288 15.63 42.71 37.22
N VAL A 289 15.26 43.38 36.13
CA VAL A 289 15.59 44.80 35.91
C VAL A 289 14.97 45.70 36.98
N THR A 290 13.71 45.45 37.32
CA THR A 290 12.95 46.30 38.24
C THR A 290 13.50 46.18 39.67
N GLU A 291 13.89 44.97 40.09
CA GLU A 291 14.54 44.73 41.38
C GLU A 291 15.93 45.42 41.46
N ARG A 292 16.69 45.43 40.36
CA ARG A 292 18.02 46.05 40.28
C ARG A 292 17.99 47.54 39.88
N THR A 293 16.86 48.23 40.01
CA THR A 293 16.71 49.63 39.56
C THR A 293 17.72 50.59 40.24
N LYS A 294 18.03 50.40 41.53
CA LYS A 294 19.02 51.22 42.25
C LYS A 294 20.42 51.09 41.66
N GLU A 295 20.84 49.88 41.31
CA GLU A 295 22.15 49.61 40.70
C GLU A 295 22.28 50.31 39.34
N ILE A 296 21.21 50.29 38.54
CA ILE A 296 21.14 51.01 37.25
C ILE A 296 21.27 52.52 37.47
N GLY A 297 20.60 53.07 38.49
CA GLY A 297 20.66 54.48 38.86
C GLY A 297 22.08 54.94 39.21
N ILE A 298 22.80 54.14 40.01
CA ILE A 298 24.21 54.39 40.38
C ILE A 298 25.11 54.40 39.14
N LEU A 299 25.01 53.37 38.28
CA LEU A 299 25.81 53.27 37.06
C LEU A 299 25.57 54.45 36.11
N ARG A 300 24.31 54.87 35.96
CA ARG A 300 23.97 56.03 35.13
C ARG A 300 24.41 57.36 35.74
N ALA A 301 24.42 57.50 37.06
CA ALA A 301 24.96 58.69 37.75
C ALA A 301 26.49 58.80 37.60
N LEU A 302 27.18 57.66 37.51
CA LEU A 302 28.62 57.58 37.21
C LEU A 302 28.97 57.81 35.73
N GLY A 303 27.97 58.01 34.86
CA GLY A 303 28.16 58.37 33.46
C GLY A 303 27.93 57.25 32.42
N ALA A 304 27.42 56.08 32.83
CA ALA A 304 27.06 55.01 31.88
C ALA A 304 25.94 55.46 30.91
N ARG A 305 26.11 55.18 29.62
CA ARG A 305 25.11 55.54 28.60
C ARG A 305 23.95 54.55 28.63
N LYS A 306 22.78 54.97 28.14
CA LYS A 306 21.61 54.07 27.98
C LYS A 306 21.94 52.79 27.21
N LYS A 307 22.79 52.89 26.17
CA LYS A 307 23.24 51.73 25.39
C LYS A 307 24.10 50.77 26.20
N ASP A 308 24.90 51.27 27.13
CA ASP A 308 25.82 50.46 27.95
C ASP A 308 25.01 49.62 28.95
N ILE A 309 24.01 50.23 29.59
CA ILE A 309 23.06 49.52 30.46
C ILE A 309 22.31 48.44 29.68
N GLY A 310 21.76 48.77 28.50
CA GLY A 310 21.07 47.80 27.65
C GLY A 310 21.98 46.66 27.16
N ALA A 311 23.26 46.93 26.92
CA ALA A 311 24.23 45.92 26.52
C ALA A 311 24.51 44.90 27.63
N VAL A 312 24.57 45.34 28.90
CA VAL A 312 24.76 44.44 30.05
C VAL A 312 23.60 43.46 30.17
N PHE A 313 22.35 43.94 30.14
CA PHE A 313 21.19 43.05 30.24
C PHE A 313 21.03 42.14 29.02
N ASN A 314 21.34 42.63 27.82
CA ASN A 314 21.37 41.78 26.62
C ASN A 314 22.48 40.72 26.69
N ALA A 315 23.62 41.03 27.29
CA ALA A 315 24.69 40.06 27.53
C ALA A 315 24.27 39.00 28.56
N GLU A 316 23.55 39.38 29.63
CA GLU A 316 22.97 38.45 30.59
C GLU A 316 22.00 37.47 29.89
N ASN A 317 21.09 37.98 29.05
CA ASN A 317 20.19 37.14 28.26
C ASN A 317 20.92 36.23 27.26
N PHE A 318 22.01 36.70 26.65
CA PHE A 318 22.84 35.89 25.76
C PHE A 318 23.54 34.74 26.49
N VAL A 319 24.07 35.00 27.68
CA VAL A 319 24.70 33.97 28.53
C VAL A 319 23.66 32.93 28.96
N ILE A 320 22.49 33.37 29.43
CA ILE A 320 21.39 32.48 29.80
C ILE A 320 20.96 31.62 28.61
N GLY A 321 20.76 32.23 27.44
CA GLY A 321 20.39 31.53 26.21
C GLY A 321 21.44 30.50 25.79
N SER A 322 22.73 30.83 25.92
CA SER A 322 23.84 29.94 25.54
C SER A 322 23.89 28.71 26.44
N PHE A 323 23.82 28.89 27.77
CA PHE A 323 23.78 27.78 28.72
C PHE A 323 22.51 26.93 28.54
N SER A 324 21.36 27.57 28.34
CA SER A 324 20.09 26.87 28.14
C SER A 324 20.09 26.04 26.85
N GLY A 325 20.67 26.56 25.76
CA GLY A 325 20.81 25.83 24.50
C GLY A 325 21.68 24.59 24.63
N VAL A 326 22.85 24.72 25.29
CA VAL A 326 23.75 23.59 25.54
C VAL A 326 23.08 22.53 26.43
N ILE A 327 22.43 22.95 27.52
CA ILE A 327 21.75 22.03 28.44
C ILE A 327 20.58 21.32 27.74
N GLY A 328 19.77 22.06 26.97
CA GLY A 328 18.64 21.49 26.22
C GLY A 328 19.09 20.44 25.21
N VAL A 329 20.15 20.74 24.45
CA VAL A 329 20.74 19.78 23.50
C VAL A 329 21.31 18.56 24.23
N ALA A 330 22.00 18.75 25.35
CA ALA A 330 22.57 17.65 26.13
C ALA A 330 21.47 16.71 26.67
N ILE A 331 20.40 17.28 27.25
CA ILE A 331 19.26 16.50 27.75
C ILE A 331 18.56 15.77 26.60
N GLY A 332 18.29 16.46 25.48
CA GLY A 332 17.67 15.82 24.31
C GLY A 332 18.51 14.66 23.79
N SER A 333 19.82 14.84 23.68
CA SER A 333 20.76 13.79 23.24
C SER A 333 20.79 12.59 24.19
N LEU A 334 20.65 12.81 25.49
CA LEU A 334 20.58 11.75 26.51
C LEU A 334 19.25 10.97 26.44
N LEU A 335 18.16 11.62 26.05
CA LEU A 335 16.84 10.99 25.95
C LEU A 335 16.64 10.20 24.65
N VAL A 336 17.32 10.57 23.57
CA VAL A 336 17.19 9.91 22.25
C VAL A 336 17.42 8.39 22.31
N PRO A 337 18.48 7.85 22.96
CA PRO A 337 18.68 6.40 23.07
C PRO A 337 17.54 5.69 23.82
N ALA A 338 17.05 6.30 24.91
CA ALA A 338 15.94 5.75 25.69
C ALA A 338 14.66 5.69 24.86
N MET A 339 14.36 6.77 24.10
CA MET A 339 13.22 6.80 23.20
C MET A 339 13.36 5.79 22.05
N ASN A 340 14.54 5.68 21.44
CA ASN A 340 14.79 4.70 20.37
C ASN A 340 14.59 3.27 20.88
N SER A 341 15.01 2.96 22.11
CA SER A 341 14.77 1.63 22.71
C SER A 341 13.28 1.33 22.88
N VAL A 342 12.49 2.30 23.33
CA VAL A 342 11.02 2.15 23.44
C VAL A 342 10.39 1.96 22.07
N ILE A 343 10.77 2.77 21.07
CA ILE A 343 10.26 2.66 19.71
C ILE A 343 10.59 1.31 19.09
N GLU A 344 11.82 0.83 19.25
CA GLU A 344 12.26 -0.47 18.75
C GLU A 344 11.43 -1.61 19.34
N SER A 345 11.09 -1.55 20.64
CA SER A 345 10.24 -2.56 21.29
C SER A 345 8.81 -2.61 20.76
N LEU A 346 8.27 -1.46 20.31
CA LEU A 346 6.90 -1.34 19.82
C LEU A 346 6.77 -1.58 18.32
N THR A 347 7.80 -1.26 17.55
CA THR A 347 7.73 -1.20 16.08
C THR A 347 8.69 -2.16 15.38
N GLY A 348 9.70 -2.68 16.08
CA GLY A 348 10.79 -3.46 15.50
C GLY A 348 11.76 -2.64 14.64
N LEU A 349 11.59 -1.31 14.56
CA LEU A 349 12.44 -0.41 13.79
C LEU A 349 13.51 0.20 14.70
N ALA A 350 14.77 -0.10 14.41
CA ALA A 350 15.90 0.47 15.12
C ALA A 350 16.23 1.89 14.61
N ASN A 351 16.67 2.74 15.53
CA ASN A 351 17.34 4.02 15.24
C ASN A 351 16.50 5.05 14.45
N VAL A 352 15.21 5.14 14.76
CA VAL A 352 14.26 6.05 14.09
C VAL A 352 14.59 7.53 14.34
N ALA A 353 14.93 7.91 15.57
CA ALA A 353 15.34 9.27 15.91
C ALA A 353 16.87 9.40 15.87
N CYS A 354 17.40 9.97 14.78
CA CYS A 354 18.83 10.25 14.61
C CYS A 354 19.07 11.73 14.28
N PRO A 355 19.00 12.63 15.27
CA PRO A 355 19.28 14.04 15.05
C PRO A 355 20.73 14.26 14.60
N ASP A 356 20.91 14.91 13.45
CA ASP A 356 22.23 15.27 12.92
C ASP A 356 22.83 16.50 13.64
N LEU A 357 24.15 16.68 13.56
CA LEU A 357 24.90 17.81 14.11
C LEU A 357 24.31 19.18 13.70
N ILE A 358 23.79 19.28 12.48
CA ILE A 358 23.13 20.48 11.98
C ILE A 358 21.93 20.86 12.85
N HIS A 359 21.14 19.88 13.29
CA HIS A 359 19.98 20.11 14.14
C HIS A 359 20.38 20.58 15.54
N PHE A 360 21.49 20.05 16.09
CA PHE A 360 22.01 20.47 17.39
C PHE A 360 22.46 21.93 17.39
N PHE A 361 23.28 22.31 16.41
CA PHE A 361 23.70 23.72 16.28
C PHE A 361 22.53 24.64 15.95
N GLY A 362 21.61 24.19 15.10
CA GLY A 362 20.39 24.93 14.75
C GLY A 362 19.51 25.22 15.97
N LEU A 363 19.24 24.20 16.79
CA LEU A 363 18.42 24.34 18.00
C LEU A 363 19.10 25.23 19.03
N SER A 364 20.39 25.03 19.31
CA SER A 364 21.11 25.87 20.28
C SER A 364 21.16 27.33 19.82
N GLY A 365 21.38 27.59 18.53
CA GLY A 365 21.36 28.94 17.96
C GLY A 365 19.97 29.58 18.06
N ALA A 366 18.92 28.81 17.76
CA ALA A 366 17.54 29.28 17.87
C ALA A 366 17.18 29.65 19.32
N THR A 367 17.60 28.85 20.32
CA THR A 367 17.38 29.16 21.74
C THR A 367 18.04 30.48 22.13
N ILE A 368 19.31 30.69 21.79
CA ILE A 368 20.03 31.94 22.08
C ILE A 368 19.30 33.13 21.45
N LEU A 369 18.91 33.01 20.19
CA LEU A 369 18.20 34.06 19.46
C LEU A 369 16.89 34.43 20.16
N LEU A 370 16.10 33.44 20.55
CA LEU A 370 14.82 33.65 21.23
C LEU A 370 14.99 34.27 22.61
N THR A 371 15.94 33.80 23.41
CA THR A 371 16.20 34.39 24.74
C THR A 371 16.61 35.86 24.61
N VAL A 372 17.47 36.19 23.65
CA VAL A 372 17.86 37.58 23.40
C VAL A 372 16.65 38.40 22.96
N ILE A 373 15.87 37.93 21.98
CA ILE A 373 14.67 38.64 21.49
C ILE A 373 13.68 38.92 22.63
N GLY A 374 13.41 37.94 23.50
CA GLY A 374 12.51 38.10 24.64
C GLY A 374 12.99 39.15 25.64
N GLY A 375 14.31 39.24 25.83
CA GLY A 375 14.94 40.19 26.74
C GLY A 375 15.13 41.61 26.18
N LEU A 376 14.95 41.84 24.87
CA LEU A 376 15.20 43.15 24.25
C LEU A 376 14.28 44.26 24.78
N ILE A 377 12.99 43.96 24.96
CA ILE A 377 12.00 44.95 25.43
C ILE A 377 12.32 45.38 26.88
N PRO A 378 12.45 44.45 27.85
CA PRO A 378 12.85 44.80 29.23
C PRO A 378 14.18 45.55 29.30
N SER A 379 15.19 45.12 28.54
CA SER A 379 16.52 45.75 28.55
C SER A 379 16.49 47.20 28.07
N ARG A 380 15.60 47.51 27.10
CA ARG A 380 15.36 48.89 26.66
C ARG A 380 14.65 49.71 27.74
N ILE A 381 13.68 49.12 28.44
CA ILE A 381 13.00 49.79 29.55
C ILE A 381 14.01 50.11 30.66
N ALA A 382 14.87 49.16 31.04
CA ALA A 382 15.97 49.32 32.00
C ALA A 382 16.85 50.54 31.67
N ALA A 383 17.32 50.57 30.42
CA ALA A 383 18.19 51.63 29.91
C ALA A 383 17.55 53.02 29.97
N SER A 384 16.22 53.10 29.91
CA SER A 384 15.48 54.37 29.87
C SER A 384 15.16 55.00 31.23
N LYS A 385 15.34 54.27 32.35
CA LYS A 385 15.00 54.74 33.72
C LYS A 385 15.77 55.99 34.14
N ASP A 386 15.11 56.98 34.75
CA ASP A 386 15.76 58.21 35.20
C ASP A 386 16.67 57.94 36.42
N PRO A 387 17.96 58.35 36.41
CA PRO A 387 18.87 58.14 37.53
C PRO A 387 18.39 58.79 38.84
N VAL A 388 17.72 59.94 38.75
CA VAL A 388 17.23 60.67 39.92
C VAL A 388 16.05 59.93 40.56
N GLU A 389 15.12 59.41 39.75
CA GLU A 389 13.99 58.60 40.25
C GLU A 389 14.47 57.24 40.79
N ALA A 390 15.44 56.63 40.13
CA ALA A 390 16.00 55.33 40.52
C ALA A 390 16.77 55.36 41.87
N LEU A 391 17.29 56.53 42.26
CA LEU A 391 17.98 56.71 43.54
C LEU A 391 17.08 57.24 44.67
N ARG A 392 15.91 57.80 44.33
CA ARG A 392 14.93 58.35 45.29
C ARG A 392 13.93 57.31 45.80
N THR A 393 13.94 56.12 45.22
CA THR A 393 13.05 55.01 45.61
C THR A 393 13.58 54.38 46.91
N GLU A 394 12.74 54.30 47.95
CA GLU A 394 13.09 53.65 49.24
C GLU A 394 13.40 52.17 49.07
#